data_AF-A0A2U3V214-F1
#
_entry.id   AF-A0A2U3V214-F1
#
_cell.length_a   1.000
_cell.length_b   1.000
_cell.length_c   1.000
_cell.angle_alpha   90.00
_cell.angle_beta   90.00
_cell.angle_gamma   90.00
#
_symmetry.space_group_name_H-M   'P 1'
#
loop_
_entity.id
_entity.type
_entity.pdbx_description
1 polymer ?
#
loop_
_entity_poly.entity_id
_entity_poly.type
_entity_poly.pdbx_seq_one_letter_code
_entity_poly.pdbx_strand_id
1 'polypeptide(L)'
;MAEPTVCSFLTKVLCAHGGRMFLQDLRGHVELSEARLRDVLRQAGPDRFLLQEVEVREDPWDAEAEVAAGEGCAGGGGGGGPSAWRVVAVSSARLCARYQRGECQACDQLHLCRRHMMGKCPNRDCWSTCTLSHDIHIPVNIQVLKNQGLFGLNEAQLRILLLQNDPCLLPEVCLLYNKGEALYGYCNLKDKCNKFHVCKSFVRGECRLPKCKRSHQLIHATSLQLLQDQGLNIPSVVNFQIIATYKHMKLHKMLENKDNSASSAEHSQGLEKQGVHVARAAEAGPLVSGPAASAKKPCAGKP
;
A
#
# COMPACT_ATOMS: atom_id res chain seq x y z
N MET A 1 -22.25 -9.61 4.40
CA MET A 1 -21.18 -8.87 5.09
C MET A 1 -20.61 -9.80 6.15
N ALA A 2 -19.30 -10.03 6.19
CA ALA A 2 -18.68 -10.80 7.26
C ALA A 2 -18.98 -10.14 8.62
N GLU A 3 -19.26 -10.94 9.65
CA GLU A 3 -19.63 -10.44 10.97
C GLU A 3 -18.49 -9.58 11.56
N PRO A 4 -18.73 -8.28 11.85
CA PRO A 4 -17.68 -7.35 12.29
C PRO A 4 -16.89 -7.85 13.51
N THR A 5 -17.57 -8.51 14.44
CA THR A 5 -16.99 -9.10 15.66
C THR A 5 -15.98 -10.19 15.33
N VAL A 6 -16.34 -11.10 14.43
CA VAL A 6 -15.46 -12.20 13.99
C VAL A 6 -14.20 -11.65 13.32
N CYS A 7 -14.34 -10.63 12.47
CA CYS A 7 -13.17 -10.05 11.81
C CYS A 7 -12.26 -9.25 12.76
N SER A 8 -12.81 -8.57 13.76
CA SER A 8 -11.99 -7.98 14.83
C SER A 8 -11.21 -9.07 15.58
N PHE A 9 -11.87 -10.18 15.93
CA PHE A 9 -11.23 -11.32 16.58
C PHE A 9 -10.11 -11.94 15.72
N LEU A 10 -10.36 -12.22 14.44
CA LEU A 10 -9.35 -12.78 13.53
C LEU A 10 -8.16 -11.83 13.38
N THR A 11 -8.39 -10.52 13.31
CA THR A 11 -7.31 -9.52 13.28
C THR A 11 -6.48 -9.58 14.55
N LYS A 12 -7.12 -9.73 15.71
CA LYS A 12 -6.45 -9.87 17.01
C LYS A 12 -5.58 -11.12 17.08
N VAL A 13 -6.09 -12.26 16.62
CA VAL A 13 -5.33 -13.52 16.56
C VAL A 13 -4.14 -13.35 15.63
N LEU A 14 -4.34 -12.90 14.39
CA LEU A 14 -3.24 -12.70 13.44
C LEU A 14 -2.15 -11.79 14.02
N CYS A 15 -2.52 -10.65 14.62
CA CYS A 15 -1.55 -9.72 15.20
C CYS A 15 -0.85 -10.26 16.46
N ALA A 16 -1.48 -11.16 17.22
CA ALA A 16 -0.82 -11.87 18.32
C ALA A 16 0.26 -12.84 17.80
N HIS A 17 0.11 -13.34 16.58
CA HIS A 17 1.02 -14.26 15.92
C HIS A 17 1.87 -13.57 14.82
N GLY A 18 2.22 -12.30 15.01
CA GLY A 18 3.14 -11.60 14.11
C GLY A 18 2.52 -11.10 12.80
N GLY A 19 1.19 -11.05 12.71
CA GLY A 19 0.43 -10.39 11.64
C GLY A 19 0.13 -11.26 10.42
N ARG A 20 0.64 -12.49 10.37
CA ARG A 20 0.33 -13.52 9.37
C ARG A 20 0.34 -14.92 9.98
N MET A 21 -0.47 -15.83 9.45
CA MET A 21 -0.49 -17.25 9.81
C MET A 21 -0.96 -18.10 8.63
N PHE A 22 -0.74 -19.42 8.65
CA PHE A 22 -1.44 -20.31 7.73
C PHE A 22 -2.92 -20.44 8.13
N LEU A 23 -3.78 -20.69 7.15
CA LEU A 23 -5.22 -20.86 7.34
C LEU A 23 -5.53 -22.03 8.28
N GLN A 24 -4.73 -23.10 8.21
CA GLN A 24 -4.85 -24.27 9.08
C GLN A 24 -4.58 -23.91 10.55
N ASP A 25 -3.52 -23.14 10.82
CA ASP A 25 -3.21 -22.69 12.17
C ASP A 25 -4.26 -21.71 12.69
N LEU A 26 -4.70 -20.76 11.85
CA LEU A 26 -5.74 -19.79 12.20
C LEU A 26 -7.06 -20.49 12.57
N ARG A 27 -7.39 -21.60 11.90
CA ARG A 27 -8.55 -22.44 12.23
C ARG A 27 -8.46 -22.99 13.66
N GLY A 28 -7.28 -23.29 14.17
CA GLY A 28 -7.08 -23.75 15.55
C GLY A 28 -7.53 -22.75 16.62
N HIS A 29 -7.73 -21.48 16.26
CA HIS A 29 -8.18 -20.41 17.16
C HIS A 29 -9.67 -20.06 17.04
N VAL A 30 -10.41 -20.70 16.13
CA VAL A 30 -11.84 -20.42 15.91
C VAL A 30 -12.65 -21.71 15.80
N GLU A 31 -13.84 -21.69 16.38
CA GLU A 31 -14.82 -22.79 16.25
C GLU A 31 -15.57 -22.71 14.90
N LEU A 32 -14.83 -22.58 13.80
CA LEU A 32 -15.36 -22.53 12.45
C LEU A 32 -14.78 -23.68 11.61
N SER A 33 -15.60 -24.25 10.72
CA SER A 33 -15.07 -25.11 9.67
C SER A 33 -14.17 -24.30 8.74
N GLU A 34 -13.20 -24.97 8.10
CA GLU A 34 -12.26 -24.28 7.21
C GLU A 34 -12.97 -23.57 6.05
N ALA A 35 -14.01 -24.18 5.48
CA ALA A 35 -14.83 -23.58 4.43
C ALA A 35 -15.47 -22.27 4.92
N ARG A 36 -16.08 -22.28 6.12
CA ARG A 36 -16.71 -21.10 6.71
C ARG A 36 -15.69 -20.01 7.04
N LEU A 37 -14.52 -20.37 7.57
CA LEU A 37 -13.44 -19.41 7.82
C LEU A 37 -12.97 -18.76 6.51
N ARG A 38 -12.75 -19.56 5.45
CA ARG A 38 -12.37 -19.07 4.12
C ARG A 38 -13.43 -18.12 3.55
N ASP A 39 -14.72 -18.43 3.71
CA ASP A 39 -15.81 -17.55 3.29
C ASP A 39 -15.83 -16.22 4.04
N VAL A 40 -15.66 -16.26 5.37
CA VAL A 40 -15.58 -15.04 6.21
C VAL A 40 -14.41 -14.15 5.75
N LEU A 41 -13.24 -14.75 5.53
CA LEU A 41 -12.05 -14.03 5.08
C LEU A 41 -12.25 -13.41 3.68
N ARG A 42 -12.81 -14.17 2.73
CA ARG A 42 -13.12 -13.68 1.38
C ARG A 42 -14.15 -12.55 1.38
N GLN A 43 -15.20 -12.67 2.19
CA GLN A 43 -16.24 -11.64 2.34
C GLN A 43 -15.72 -10.36 3.00
N ALA A 44 -14.76 -10.48 3.92
CA ALA A 44 -14.08 -9.33 4.51
C ALA A 44 -13.15 -8.61 3.51
N GLY A 45 -12.65 -9.34 2.51
CA GLY A 45 -11.89 -8.81 1.40
C GLY A 45 -10.41 -8.56 1.71
N PRO A 46 -9.60 -8.33 0.65
CA PRO A 46 -8.14 -8.24 0.74
C PRO A 46 -7.63 -6.98 1.45
N ASP A 47 -8.49 -5.97 1.60
CA ASP A 47 -8.16 -4.75 2.34
C ASP A 47 -8.24 -4.96 3.87
N ARG A 48 -8.73 -6.13 4.31
CA ARG A 48 -8.72 -6.58 5.72
C ARG A 48 -7.96 -7.89 5.94
N PHE A 49 -8.15 -8.88 5.06
CA PHE A 49 -7.40 -10.14 5.09
C PHE A 49 -6.91 -10.52 3.69
N LEU A 50 -5.59 -10.49 3.49
CA LEU A 50 -4.99 -10.96 2.26
C LEU A 50 -4.78 -12.47 2.34
N LEU A 51 -5.47 -13.20 1.46
CA LEU A 51 -5.30 -14.64 1.29
C LEU A 51 -4.41 -14.89 0.09
N GLN A 52 -3.34 -15.64 0.31
CA GLN A 52 -2.40 -16.01 -0.73
C GLN A 52 -2.04 -17.47 -0.61
N GLU A 53 -2.07 -18.18 -1.72
CA GLU A 53 -1.55 -19.54 -1.81
C GLU A 53 -0.02 -19.47 -1.90
N VAL A 54 0.66 -20.31 -1.13
CA VAL A 54 2.11 -20.40 -1.08
C VAL A 54 2.55 -21.86 -1.06
N GLU A 55 3.69 -22.13 -1.67
CA GLU A 55 4.33 -23.44 -1.58
C GLU A 55 4.95 -23.62 -0.19
N VAL A 56 4.67 -24.74 0.46
CA VAL A 56 5.26 -25.09 1.75
C VAL A 56 6.57 -25.84 1.49
N ARG A 57 7.67 -25.41 2.11
CA ARG A 57 8.95 -26.12 2.07
C ARG A 57 9.41 -26.44 3.49
N GLU A 58 10.06 -27.59 3.65
CA GLU A 58 10.52 -28.10 4.96
C GLU A 58 11.89 -27.52 5.39
N ASP A 59 12.65 -26.93 4.46
CA ASP A 59 13.98 -26.37 4.71
C ASP A 59 13.98 -25.03 5.47
N PRO A 60 15.11 -24.60 6.08
CA PRO A 60 15.23 -23.34 6.82
C PRO A 60 14.73 -22.15 6.00
N TRP A 61 13.68 -21.52 6.52
CA TRP A 61 12.92 -20.50 5.84
C TRP A 61 13.38 -19.11 6.27
N ASP A 62 14.13 -18.43 5.40
CA ASP A 62 14.57 -17.06 5.65
C ASP A 62 13.54 -16.00 5.19
N ALA A 63 13.82 -14.74 5.50
CA ALA A 63 12.91 -13.64 5.21
C ALA A 63 12.72 -13.40 3.70
N GLU A 64 13.72 -13.69 2.87
CA GLU A 64 13.65 -13.54 1.42
C GLU A 64 12.80 -14.66 0.80
N ALA A 65 13.01 -15.91 1.24
CA ALA A 65 12.22 -17.07 0.86
C ALA A 65 10.73 -16.90 1.17
N GLU A 66 10.40 -16.33 2.34
CA GLU A 66 9.00 -16.05 2.70
C GLU A 66 8.31 -15.10 1.72
N VAL A 67 9.01 -14.05 1.28
CA VAL A 67 8.45 -13.10 0.32
C VAL A 67 8.21 -13.82 -1.01
N ALA A 68 9.20 -14.54 -1.50
CA ALA A 68 9.19 -15.20 -2.80
C ALA A 68 8.13 -16.31 -2.93
N ALA A 69 7.79 -17.00 -1.82
CA ALA A 69 6.86 -18.14 -1.82
C ALA A 69 5.45 -17.85 -2.38
N GLY A 70 5.08 -16.58 -2.51
CA GLY A 70 3.80 -16.16 -3.10
C GLY A 70 3.90 -15.44 -4.45
N GLU A 71 5.11 -15.27 -5.02
CA GLU A 71 5.35 -14.52 -6.26
C GLU A 71 5.24 -15.37 -7.54
N GLY A 72 4.79 -16.64 -7.46
CA GLY A 72 4.99 -17.65 -8.52
C GLY A 72 3.77 -18.29 -9.21
N CYS A 73 2.52 -18.16 -8.76
CA CYS A 73 1.43 -19.01 -9.32
C CYS A 73 0.85 -18.56 -10.68
N ALA A 74 1.45 -17.58 -11.37
CA ALA A 74 0.96 -17.06 -12.66
C ALA A 74 1.71 -17.59 -13.90
N GLY A 75 2.69 -18.48 -13.74
CA GLY A 75 3.39 -19.12 -14.85
C GLY A 75 3.51 -20.62 -14.60
N GLY A 76 2.95 -21.43 -15.50
CA GLY A 76 3.01 -22.89 -15.43
C GLY A 76 4.45 -23.40 -15.38
N GLY A 77 4.90 -23.78 -14.19
CA GLY A 77 6.12 -24.53 -13.93
C GLY A 77 5.80 -25.50 -12.80
N GLY A 78 5.83 -26.80 -13.09
CA GLY A 78 5.38 -27.86 -12.20
C GLY A 78 6.25 -28.03 -10.94
N GLY A 79 5.92 -27.28 -9.90
CA GLY A 79 6.27 -27.61 -8.52
C GLY A 79 5.10 -28.37 -7.89
N GLY A 80 5.11 -29.71 -7.93
CA GLY A 80 4.10 -30.56 -7.28
C GLY A 80 4.23 -30.63 -5.75
N GLY A 81 4.71 -29.55 -5.13
CA GLY A 81 4.86 -29.46 -3.67
C GLY A 81 3.53 -29.18 -2.97
N PRO A 82 3.42 -29.48 -1.67
CA PRO A 82 2.22 -29.14 -0.89
C PRO A 82 2.03 -27.61 -0.88
N SER A 83 0.86 -27.13 -1.30
CA SER A 83 0.48 -25.71 -1.19
C SER A 83 -0.36 -25.48 0.06
N ALA A 84 -0.19 -24.30 0.68
CA ALA A 84 -1.00 -23.85 1.81
C ALA A 84 -1.48 -22.42 1.60
N TRP A 85 -2.57 -22.06 2.27
CA TRP A 85 -3.08 -20.70 2.27
C TRP A 85 -2.49 -19.93 3.45
N ARG A 86 -1.74 -18.86 3.17
CA ARG A 86 -1.38 -17.86 4.19
C ARG A 86 -2.45 -16.77 4.26
N VAL A 87 -2.69 -16.29 5.47
CA VAL A 87 -3.61 -15.20 5.79
C VAL A 87 -2.80 -14.07 6.44
N VAL A 88 -2.84 -12.88 5.84
CA VAL A 88 -2.14 -11.69 6.35
C VAL A 88 -3.16 -10.62 6.76
N ALA A 89 -2.97 -10.03 7.94
CA ALA A 89 -3.83 -8.93 8.41
C ALA A 89 -3.50 -7.61 7.68
N VAL A 90 -4.52 -6.99 7.09
CA VAL A 90 -4.38 -5.74 6.33
C VAL A 90 -5.24 -4.66 6.99
N SER A 91 -4.75 -3.42 6.96
CA SER A 91 -5.47 -2.28 7.50
C SER A 91 -5.17 -0.98 6.76
N SER A 92 -6.15 -0.09 6.75
CA SER A 92 -6.02 1.31 6.31
C SER A 92 -5.64 2.27 7.44
N ALA A 93 -5.54 1.81 8.70
CA ALA A 93 -5.12 2.63 9.85
C ALA A 93 -3.71 3.19 9.63
N ARG A 94 -3.53 4.50 9.74
CA ARG A 94 -2.22 5.14 9.69
C ARG A 94 -2.04 6.07 10.88
N LEU A 95 -0.79 6.37 11.21
CA LEU A 95 -0.48 7.49 12.09
C LEU A 95 -0.79 8.80 11.37
N CYS A 96 -1.38 9.73 12.09
CA CYS A 96 -1.67 11.06 11.57
C CYS A 96 -0.37 11.86 11.39
N ALA A 97 0.02 12.12 10.14
CA ALA A 97 1.22 12.91 9.84
C ALA A 97 1.12 14.37 10.34
N ARG A 98 -0.09 14.95 10.37
CA ARG A 98 -0.32 16.29 10.95
C ARG A 98 -0.16 16.29 12.46
N TYR A 99 -0.61 15.22 13.13
CA TYR A 99 -0.46 15.06 14.58
C TYR A 99 1.02 14.97 14.96
N GLN A 100 1.84 14.26 14.17
CA GLN A 100 3.28 14.20 14.41
C GLN A 100 3.97 15.59 14.39
N ARG A 101 3.35 16.59 13.76
CA ARG A 101 3.84 17.97 13.68
C ARG A 101 3.12 18.95 14.63
N GLY A 102 2.14 18.49 15.40
CA GLY A 102 1.31 19.36 16.25
C GLY A 102 0.28 20.20 15.49
N GLU A 103 -0.05 19.84 14.25
CA GLU A 103 -0.92 20.61 13.34
C GLU A 103 -2.31 19.98 13.14
N CYS A 104 -2.68 18.97 13.95
CA CYS A 104 -3.95 18.25 13.78
C CYS A 104 -5.01 18.69 14.79
N GLN A 105 -6.16 19.12 14.29
CA GLN A 105 -7.33 19.47 15.10
C GLN A 105 -8.36 18.33 15.16
N ALA A 106 -8.70 17.74 14.00
CA ALA A 106 -9.56 16.57 13.89
C ALA A 106 -9.21 15.77 12.62
N CYS A 107 -9.18 14.45 12.72
CA CYS A 107 -9.01 13.54 11.58
C CYS A 107 -9.45 12.11 11.93
N ASP A 108 -9.38 11.23 10.94
CA ASP A 108 -9.69 9.80 11.00
C ASP A 108 -8.44 8.91 11.12
N GLN A 109 -7.32 9.48 11.56
CA GLN A 109 -6.02 8.80 11.69
C GLN A 109 -5.56 8.76 13.14
N LEU A 110 -4.70 7.80 13.48
CA LEU A 110 -4.26 7.58 14.85
C LEU A 110 -3.32 8.69 15.32
N HIS A 111 -3.68 9.30 16.45
CA HIS A 111 -2.90 10.28 17.18
C HIS A 111 -2.02 9.55 18.20
N LEU A 112 -0.90 8.99 17.73
CA LEU A 112 0.09 8.27 18.54
C LEU A 112 1.50 8.74 18.21
N CYS A 113 2.39 8.74 19.19
CA CYS A 113 3.81 9.01 19.00
C CYS A 113 4.45 7.93 18.12
N ARG A 114 4.94 8.33 16.93
CA ARG A 114 5.66 7.42 16.03
C ARG A 114 6.81 6.69 16.71
N ARG A 115 7.63 7.39 17.50
CA ARG A 115 8.78 6.79 18.19
C ARG A 115 8.34 5.75 19.22
N HIS A 116 7.22 5.97 19.90
CA HIS A 116 6.68 5.00 20.86
C HIS A 116 6.12 3.75 20.17
N MET A 117 5.46 3.91 19.02
CA MET A 117 5.04 2.77 18.19
C MET A 117 6.23 1.96 17.67
N MET A 118 7.35 2.61 17.36
CA MET A 118 8.61 1.94 17.00
C MET A 118 9.40 1.42 18.22
N GLY A 119 8.94 1.68 19.45
CA GLY A 119 9.65 1.30 20.66
C GLY A 119 10.94 2.09 20.95
N LYS A 120 11.14 3.23 20.29
CA LYS A 120 12.34 4.09 20.36
C LYS A 120 12.08 5.45 21.04
N CYS A 121 10.96 5.62 21.74
CA CYS A 121 10.73 6.86 22.47
C CYS A 121 11.61 6.89 23.73
N PRO A 122 12.47 7.91 23.94
CA PRO A 122 13.31 7.99 25.13
C PRO A 122 12.49 8.16 26.42
N ASN A 123 11.25 8.63 26.29
CA ASN A 123 10.35 8.94 27.39
C ASN A 123 9.36 7.78 27.63
N ARG A 124 9.83 6.53 27.53
CA ARG A 124 8.98 5.33 27.60
C ARG A 124 8.17 5.26 28.90
N ASP A 125 8.79 5.67 30.00
CA ASP A 125 8.24 5.48 31.35
C ASP A 125 7.72 6.80 31.98
N CYS A 126 7.81 7.91 31.25
CA CYS A 126 7.40 9.22 31.76
C CYS A 126 6.56 9.96 30.71
N TRP A 127 5.22 9.80 30.80
CA TRP A 127 4.26 10.46 29.92
C TRP A 127 4.38 12.00 29.88
N SER A 128 5.00 12.63 30.87
CA SER A 128 5.08 14.09 31.00
C SER A 128 6.10 14.77 30.09
N THR A 129 6.97 14.02 29.40
CA THR A 129 8.05 14.60 28.59
C THR A 129 7.88 14.40 27.08
N CYS A 130 6.97 13.52 26.64
CA CYS A 130 6.61 13.41 25.22
C CYS A 130 5.39 14.28 24.92
N THR A 131 5.47 15.17 23.93
CA THR A 131 4.34 16.00 23.49
C THR A 131 3.30 15.23 22.68
N LEU A 132 3.61 13.98 22.28
CA LEU A 132 2.73 13.11 21.51
C LEU A 132 2.21 11.97 22.39
N SER A 133 0.95 11.58 22.19
CA SER A 133 0.27 10.54 22.99
C SER A 133 0.95 9.18 22.85
N HIS A 134 1.12 8.48 23.97
CA HIS A 134 1.47 7.06 24.01
C HIS A 134 0.24 6.18 24.24
N ASP A 135 -0.91 6.78 24.58
CA ASP A 135 -2.12 6.05 24.90
C ASP A 135 -2.99 5.81 23.65
N ILE A 136 -3.26 4.54 23.36
CA ILE A 136 -4.14 4.09 22.28
C ILE A 136 -5.62 4.31 22.59
N HIS A 137 -5.97 4.63 23.84
CA HIS A 137 -7.33 4.79 24.33
C HIS A 137 -7.77 6.25 24.54
N ILE A 138 -7.04 7.23 23.99
CA ILE A 138 -7.55 8.60 23.91
C ILE A 138 -8.82 8.66 23.02
N PRO A 139 -9.76 9.61 23.23
CA PRO A 139 -11.05 9.63 22.55
C PRO A 139 -10.97 9.58 21.01
N VAL A 140 -10.04 10.32 20.40
CA VAL A 140 -9.82 10.31 18.95
C VAL A 140 -9.41 8.92 18.45
N ASN A 141 -8.48 8.25 19.15
CA ASN A 141 -8.00 6.92 18.77
C ASN A 141 -9.06 5.85 18.96
N ILE A 142 -9.85 5.92 20.05
CA ILE A 142 -11.00 5.01 20.24
C ILE A 142 -11.96 5.09 19.07
N GLN A 143 -12.29 6.30 18.59
CA GLN A 143 -13.19 6.48 17.46
C GLN A 143 -12.61 5.87 16.18
N VAL A 144 -11.33 6.14 15.88
CA VAL A 144 -10.64 5.58 14.71
C VAL A 144 -10.60 4.05 14.77
N LEU A 145 -10.22 3.47 15.92
CA LEU A 145 -10.16 2.02 16.11
C LEU A 145 -11.53 1.36 15.98
N LYS A 146 -12.60 1.96 16.51
CA LYS A 146 -13.97 1.46 16.33
C LYS A 146 -14.40 1.49 14.87
N ASN A 147 -14.20 2.62 14.19
CA ASN A 147 -14.59 2.80 12.79
C ASN A 147 -13.90 1.79 11.86
N GLN A 148 -12.66 1.38 12.19
CA GLN A 148 -11.91 0.41 11.41
C GLN A 148 -12.07 -1.04 11.90
N GLY A 149 -12.88 -1.31 12.92
CA GLY A 149 -13.05 -2.65 13.47
C GLY A 149 -11.80 -3.19 14.18
N LEU A 150 -10.95 -2.31 14.68
CA LEU A 150 -9.70 -2.61 15.40
C LEU A 150 -9.82 -2.39 16.91
N PHE A 151 -11.02 -2.05 17.39
CA PHE A 151 -11.28 -1.90 18.81
C PHE A 151 -11.09 -3.24 19.52
N GLY A 152 -10.24 -3.26 20.55
CA GLY A 152 -9.88 -4.47 21.31
C GLY A 152 -8.49 -5.04 21.01
N LEU A 153 -7.75 -4.47 20.04
CA LEU A 153 -6.31 -4.70 19.92
C LEU A 153 -5.59 -4.01 21.07
N ASN A 154 -4.61 -4.70 21.66
CA ASN A 154 -3.67 -4.09 22.59
C ASN A 154 -2.55 -3.35 21.83
N GLU A 155 -1.72 -2.62 22.57
CA GLU A 155 -0.62 -1.82 22.01
C GLU A 155 0.39 -2.65 21.20
N ALA A 156 0.75 -3.85 21.67
CA ALA A 156 1.68 -4.73 20.96
C ALA A 156 1.10 -5.23 19.63
N GLN A 157 -0.17 -5.63 19.62
CA GLN A 157 -0.88 -6.06 18.42
C GLN A 157 -1.04 -4.91 17.42
N LEU A 158 -1.36 -3.71 17.92
CA LEU A 158 -1.47 -2.52 17.08
C LEU A 158 -0.12 -2.14 16.46
N ARG A 159 1.00 -2.29 17.18
CA ARG A 159 2.35 -2.07 16.61
C ARG A 159 2.62 -3.00 15.42
N ILE A 160 2.31 -4.29 15.54
CA ILE A 160 2.46 -5.26 14.44
C ILE A 160 1.60 -4.84 13.24
N LEU A 161 0.31 -4.60 13.48
CA LEU A 161 -0.63 -4.23 12.43
C LEU A 161 -0.21 -2.95 11.70
N LEU A 162 0.22 -1.92 12.44
CA LEU A 162 0.66 -0.67 11.85
C LEU A 162 1.99 -0.83 11.13
N LEU A 163 2.99 -1.50 11.69
CA LEU A 163 4.30 -1.63 11.04
C LEU A 163 4.20 -2.33 9.67
N GLN A 164 3.33 -3.34 9.54
CA GLN A 164 3.13 -4.03 8.27
C GLN A 164 2.21 -3.31 7.28
N ASN A 165 1.54 -2.22 7.67
CA ASN A 165 0.58 -1.51 6.82
C ASN A 165 0.90 -0.03 6.58
N ASP A 166 1.58 0.64 7.52
CA ASP A 166 1.84 2.08 7.52
C ASP A 166 3.28 2.39 7.07
N PRO A 167 3.46 2.95 5.86
CA PRO A 167 4.79 3.30 5.35
C PRO A 167 5.55 4.29 6.23
N CYS A 168 4.89 5.08 7.08
CA CYS A 168 5.57 6.03 7.95
C CYS A 168 6.40 5.35 9.04
N LEU A 169 6.14 4.08 9.35
CA LEU A 169 6.88 3.31 10.35
C LEU A 169 8.12 2.60 9.78
N LEU A 170 8.27 2.56 8.46
CA LEU A 170 9.47 2.03 7.80
C LEU A 170 10.65 3.03 7.89
N PRO A 171 11.90 2.55 7.71
CA PRO A 171 13.05 3.40 7.44
C PRO A 171 12.80 4.37 6.27
N GLU A 172 13.49 5.50 6.33
CA GLU A 172 13.37 6.51 5.28
C GLU A 172 13.82 5.98 3.92
N VAL A 173 13.03 6.24 2.89
CA VAL A 173 13.41 5.99 1.50
C VAL A 173 14.37 7.08 1.01
N CYS A 174 15.47 6.66 0.40
CA CYS A 174 16.46 7.58 -0.18
C CYS A 174 15.86 8.33 -1.37
N LEU A 175 15.69 9.65 -1.22
CA LEU A 175 15.15 10.50 -2.28
C LEU A 175 16.13 10.67 -3.45
N LEU A 176 17.44 10.60 -3.19
CA LEU A 176 18.47 10.70 -4.22
C LEU A 176 18.53 9.44 -5.09
N TYR A 177 18.39 8.27 -4.48
CA TYR A 177 18.18 7.01 -5.22
C TYR A 177 16.96 7.11 -6.14
N ASN A 178 15.90 7.77 -5.66
CA ASN A 178 14.67 7.95 -6.42
C ASN A 178 14.74 9.02 -7.54
N LYS A 179 15.89 9.63 -7.81
CA LYS A 179 16.12 10.59 -8.91
C LYS A 179 17.10 10.05 -9.95
N GLY A 180 16.88 10.34 -11.24
CA GLY A 180 17.76 9.93 -12.35
C GLY A 180 17.59 8.47 -12.80
N GLU A 181 18.23 8.08 -13.90
CA GLU A 181 18.06 6.74 -14.51
C GLU A 181 19.17 5.74 -14.13
N ALA A 182 20.24 6.22 -13.47
CA ALA A 182 21.35 5.37 -13.05
C ALA A 182 20.94 4.36 -11.97
N LEU A 183 21.73 3.29 -11.82
CA LEU A 183 21.51 2.19 -10.86
C LEU A 183 21.22 2.68 -9.43
N TYR A 184 21.98 3.67 -8.95
CA TYR A 184 21.81 4.28 -7.63
C TYR A 184 21.14 5.67 -7.68
N GLY A 185 20.55 6.02 -8.82
CA GLY A 185 20.08 7.37 -9.06
C GLY A 185 21.18 8.41 -8.83
N TYR A 186 20.89 9.45 -8.05
CA TYR A 186 21.85 10.47 -7.63
C TYR A 186 22.46 10.20 -6.25
N CYS A 187 22.29 9.00 -5.69
CA CYS A 187 22.85 8.67 -4.39
C CYS A 187 24.34 8.30 -4.51
N ASN A 188 25.20 9.20 -4.03
CA ASN A 188 26.65 8.97 -4.03
C ASN A 188 27.11 7.96 -2.97
N LEU A 189 26.28 7.66 -1.96
CA LEU A 189 26.61 6.72 -0.89
C LEU A 189 26.44 5.25 -1.30
N LYS A 190 25.70 4.98 -2.39
CA LYS A 190 25.47 3.61 -2.92
C LYS A 190 25.08 2.64 -1.79
N ASP A 191 25.75 1.50 -1.66
CA ASP A 191 25.46 0.49 -0.65
C ASP A 191 25.78 0.92 0.79
N LYS A 192 26.50 2.03 0.97
CA LYS A 192 26.78 2.64 2.28
C LYS A 192 25.67 3.61 2.73
N CYS A 193 24.61 3.76 1.94
CA CYS A 193 23.48 4.63 2.32
C CYS A 193 22.68 3.98 3.46
N ASN A 194 22.38 4.74 4.50
CA ASN A 194 21.56 4.30 5.63
C ASN A 194 20.04 4.49 5.40
N LYS A 195 19.63 4.71 4.15
CA LYS A 195 18.24 4.90 3.73
C LYS A 195 17.88 3.84 2.71
N PHE A 196 16.60 3.48 2.62
CA PHE A 196 16.17 2.47 1.68
C PHE A 196 16.32 2.91 0.22
N HIS A 197 17.05 2.10 -0.55
CA HIS A 197 17.15 2.18 -2.00
C HIS A 197 16.02 1.38 -2.65
N VAL A 198 14.79 1.85 -2.44
CA VAL A 198 13.56 1.26 -3.00
C VAL A 198 12.71 2.33 -3.67
N CYS A 199 11.81 1.92 -4.55
CA CYS A 199 10.86 2.80 -5.21
C CYS A 199 9.94 3.46 -4.17
N LYS A 200 10.04 4.79 -4.03
CA LYS A 200 9.19 5.57 -3.13
C LYS A 200 7.71 5.38 -3.44
N SER A 201 7.35 5.34 -4.73
CA SER A 201 5.96 5.15 -5.15
C SER A 201 5.46 3.76 -4.82
N PHE A 202 6.29 2.73 -4.86
CA PHE A 202 5.91 1.36 -4.48
C PHE A 202 5.58 1.27 -2.99
N VAL A 203 6.46 1.81 -2.14
CA VAL A 203 6.26 1.85 -0.68
C VAL A 203 4.97 2.61 -0.31
N ARG A 204 4.56 3.59 -1.11
CA ARG A 204 3.30 4.33 -0.93
C ARG A 204 2.08 3.65 -1.55
N GLY A 205 2.25 2.56 -2.31
CA GLY A 205 1.17 1.93 -3.08
C GLY A 205 0.72 2.73 -4.31
N GLU A 206 1.57 3.63 -4.81
CA GLU A 206 1.30 4.58 -5.89
C GLU A 206 2.14 4.30 -7.16
N CYS A 207 2.96 3.24 -7.20
CA CYS A 207 3.77 2.91 -8.36
C CYS A 207 2.90 2.39 -9.51
N ARG A 208 2.86 3.14 -10.62
CA ARG A 208 2.07 2.83 -11.83
C ARG A 208 2.91 2.25 -12.97
N LEU A 209 4.17 1.90 -12.73
CA LEU A 209 5.07 1.37 -13.75
C LEU A 209 5.12 -0.16 -13.67
N PRO A 210 4.64 -0.90 -14.69
CA PRO A 210 4.64 -2.37 -14.65
C PRO A 210 6.06 -2.94 -14.62
N LYS A 211 6.99 -2.27 -15.32
CA LYS A 211 8.43 -2.56 -15.33
C LYS A 211 9.19 -1.40 -14.67
N CYS A 212 8.98 -1.21 -13.37
CA CYS A 212 9.66 -0.15 -12.63
C CYS A 212 11.18 -0.41 -12.63
N LYS A 213 11.98 0.59 -12.98
CA LYS A 213 13.46 0.51 -12.94
C LYS A 213 14.03 0.57 -11.52
N ARG A 214 13.20 0.80 -10.52
CA ARG A 214 13.59 0.94 -9.12
C ARG A 214 13.19 -0.30 -8.35
N SER A 215 14.01 -0.67 -7.37
CA SER A 215 13.78 -1.87 -6.58
C SER A 215 12.45 -1.79 -5.84
N HIS A 216 11.67 -2.86 -5.90
CA HIS A 216 10.48 -3.09 -5.08
C HIS A 216 10.77 -4.06 -3.92
N GLN A 217 12.03 -4.43 -3.70
CA GLN A 217 12.45 -5.38 -2.67
C GLN A 217 12.87 -4.65 -1.39
N LEU A 218 12.03 -4.71 -0.36
CA LEU A 218 12.33 -4.24 1.00
C LEU A 218 13.15 -5.25 1.79
N ILE A 219 13.02 -6.54 1.44
CA ILE A 219 13.73 -7.66 2.04
C ILE A 219 14.78 -8.10 1.03
N HIS A 220 16.03 -7.74 1.31
CA HIS A 220 17.23 -8.10 0.55
C HIS A 220 18.41 -8.05 1.52
N ALA A 221 19.47 -8.85 1.32
CA ALA A 221 20.66 -8.91 2.19
C ALA A 221 21.11 -7.54 2.77
N THR A 222 21.33 -6.53 1.91
CA THR A 222 21.74 -5.17 2.34
C THR A 222 20.68 -4.44 3.18
N SER A 223 19.41 -4.64 2.87
CA SER A 223 18.28 -4.04 3.59
C SER A 223 18.05 -4.72 4.94
N LEU A 224 18.32 -6.03 5.05
CA LEU A 224 18.17 -6.80 6.29
C LEU A 224 19.10 -6.27 7.38
N GLN A 225 20.36 -5.98 7.05
CA GLN A 225 21.29 -5.36 8.01
C GLN A 225 20.76 -4.02 8.50
N LEU A 226 20.31 -3.13 7.59
CA LEU A 226 19.73 -1.84 7.96
C LEU A 226 18.49 -1.99 8.86
N LEU A 227 17.64 -2.97 8.58
CA LEU A 227 16.45 -3.26 9.38
C LEU A 227 16.81 -3.75 10.79
N GLN A 228 17.82 -4.61 10.90
CA GLN A 228 18.35 -5.14 12.17
C GLN A 228 19.01 -4.04 13.00
N ASP A 229 19.87 -3.21 12.39
CA ASP A 229 20.53 -2.07 13.05
C ASP A 229 19.50 -1.06 13.58
N GLN A 230 18.36 -0.94 12.88
CA GLN A 230 17.22 -0.12 13.28
C GLN A 230 16.28 -0.83 14.27
N GLY A 231 16.54 -2.07 14.68
CA GLY A 231 15.71 -2.81 15.65
C GLY A 231 14.27 -3.02 15.18
N LEU A 232 14.03 -3.14 13.87
CA LEU A 232 12.71 -3.37 13.31
C LEU A 232 12.29 -4.84 13.44
N ASN A 233 10.98 -5.06 13.60
CA ASN A 233 10.42 -6.41 13.55
C ASN A 233 10.43 -6.91 12.10
N ILE A 234 11.44 -7.71 11.75
CA ILE A 234 11.62 -8.26 10.39
C ILE A 234 10.36 -8.97 9.86
N PRO A 235 9.67 -9.83 10.64
CA PRO A 235 8.43 -10.46 10.18
C PRO A 235 7.36 -9.46 9.69
N SER A 236 7.19 -8.34 10.39
CA SER A 236 6.25 -7.28 10.00
C SER A 236 6.68 -6.56 8.71
N VAL A 237 7.99 -6.40 8.46
CA VAL A 237 8.49 -5.82 7.20
C VAL A 237 8.30 -6.80 6.04
N VAL A 238 8.47 -8.09 6.28
CA VAL A 238 8.11 -9.13 5.31
C VAL A 238 6.62 -9.08 4.98
N ASN A 239 5.75 -8.93 5.99
CA ASN A 239 4.31 -8.74 5.77
C ASN A 239 4.02 -7.47 4.96
N PHE A 240 4.73 -6.38 5.24
CA PHE A 240 4.63 -5.15 4.45
C PHE A 240 4.97 -5.41 2.98
N GLN A 241 6.08 -6.10 2.70
CA GLN A 241 6.48 -6.47 1.33
C GLN A 241 5.36 -7.27 0.64
N ILE A 242 4.83 -8.30 1.29
CA ILE A 242 3.73 -9.12 0.76
C ILE A 242 2.50 -8.25 0.42
N ILE A 243 2.08 -7.37 1.34
CA ILE A 243 0.94 -6.48 1.16
C ILE A 243 1.20 -5.47 0.03
N ALA A 244 2.41 -4.90 -0.04
CA ALA A 244 2.79 -3.93 -1.04
C ALA A 244 2.85 -4.55 -2.45
N THR A 245 3.43 -5.75 -2.59
CA THR A 245 3.43 -6.52 -3.84
C THR A 245 1.99 -6.79 -4.31
N TYR A 246 1.12 -7.26 -3.41
CA TYR A 246 -0.30 -7.47 -3.75
C TYR A 246 -0.98 -6.19 -4.23
N LYS A 247 -0.81 -5.07 -3.50
CA LYS A 247 -1.41 -3.77 -3.87
C LYS A 247 -0.88 -3.27 -5.21
N HIS A 248 0.40 -3.47 -5.49
CA HIS A 248 1.00 -3.10 -6.76
C HIS A 248 0.40 -3.90 -7.93
N MET A 249 0.29 -5.22 -7.80
CA MET A 249 -0.39 -6.07 -8.79
C MET A 249 -1.86 -5.69 -8.97
N LYS A 250 -2.60 -5.44 -7.87
CA LYS A 250 -4.00 -5.00 -7.92
C LYS A 250 -4.15 -3.68 -8.67
N LEU A 251 -3.29 -2.70 -8.38
CA LEU A 251 -3.28 -1.41 -9.08
C LEU A 251 -3.03 -1.59 -10.59
N HIS A 252 -2.08 -2.43 -10.98
CA HIS A 252 -1.78 -2.69 -12.39
C HIS A 252 -2.94 -3.34 -13.13
N LYS A 253 -3.56 -4.38 -12.55
CA LYS A 253 -4.77 -4.98 -13.11
C LYS A 253 -5.90 -3.97 -13.30
N MET A 254 -6.06 -3.04 -12.35
CA MET A 254 -7.05 -1.97 -12.45
C MET A 254 -6.75 -0.97 -13.57
N LEU A 255 -5.48 -0.63 -13.79
CA LEU A 255 -5.06 0.28 -14.85
C LEU A 255 -5.22 -0.37 -16.23
N GLU A 256 -4.78 -1.63 -16.40
CA GLU A 256 -4.93 -2.39 -17.65
C GLU A 256 -6.41 -2.52 -18.06
N ASN A 257 -7.29 -2.83 -17.10
CA ASN A 257 -8.73 -2.92 -17.37
C ASN A 257 -9.34 -1.58 -17.78
N LYS A 258 -8.82 -0.46 -17.24
CA LYS A 258 -9.28 0.88 -17.59
C LYS A 258 -8.85 1.26 -19.01
N ASP A 259 -7.61 0.96 -19.39
CA ASP A 259 -7.10 1.21 -20.73
C ASP A 259 -7.86 0.38 -21.77
N ASN A 260 -8.16 -0.89 -21.48
CA ASN A 260 -8.97 -1.76 -22.36
C ASN A 260 -10.43 -1.29 -22.50
N SER A 261 -11.01 -0.75 -21.42
CA SER A 261 -12.38 -0.21 -21.45
C SER A 261 -12.46 1.09 -22.25
N ALA A 262 -11.44 1.95 -22.14
CA ALA A 262 -11.33 3.18 -22.91
C ALA A 262 -11.11 2.91 -24.41
N SER A 263 -10.22 1.98 -24.75
CA SER A 263 -9.97 1.60 -26.15
C SER A 263 -11.19 0.96 -26.83
N SER A 264 -12.01 0.21 -26.07
CA SER A 264 -13.24 -0.43 -26.58
C SER A 264 -14.37 0.59 -26.82
N ALA A 265 -14.45 1.63 -26.00
CA ALA A 265 -15.39 2.74 -26.20
C ALA A 265 -15.02 3.60 -27.43
N GLU A 266 -13.73 3.81 -27.69
CA GLU A 266 -13.24 4.52 -28.88
C GLU A 266 -13.47 3.71 -30.17
N HIS A 267 -13.31 2.38 -30.14
CA HIS A 267 -13.58 1.52 -31.30
C HIS A 267 -15.07 1.44 -31.67
N SER A 268 -15.96 1.59 -30.68
CA SER A 268 -17.42 1.55 -30.89
C SER A 268 -17.95 2.84 -31.53
N GLN A 269 -17.23 3.96 -31.42
CA GLN A 269 -17.57 5.24 -32.06
C GLN A 269 -16.98 5.40 -33.48
N GLY A 270 -16.14 4.46 -33.93
CA GLY A 270 -15.52 4.47 -35.26
C GLY A 270 -16.32 3.73 -36.35
N LEU A 271 -17.36 2.98 -35.99
CA LEU A 271 -18.12 2.11 -36.91
C LEU A 271 -19.43 2.71 -37.46
N GLU A 272 -19.79 3.94 -37.10
CA GLU A 272 -21.06 4.58 -37.53
C GLU A 272 -20.93 5.59 -38.68
N LYS A 273 -19.77 5.72 -39.33
CA LYS A 273 -19.61 6.62 -40.49
C LYS A 273 -19.16 5.90 -41.76
N GLN A 274 -20.01 5.04 -42.29
CA GLN A 274 -20.02 4.73 -43.72
C GLN A 274 -21.41 4.23 -44.13
N GLY A 275 -22.24 5.17 -44.60
CA GLY A 275 -23.57 4.85 -45.08
C GLY A 275 -24.33 6.07 -45.58
N VAL A 276 -24.39 6.18 -46.90
CA VAL A 276 -25.42 6.86 -47.70
C VAL A 276 -25.14 8.33 -48.09
N HIS A 277 -25.09 8.45 -49.42
CA HIS A 277 -24.78 9.58 -50.27
C HIS A 277 -26.10 10.01 -50.95
N VAL A 278 -26.56 11.27 -50.85
CA VAL A 278 -27.53 11.84 -51.81
C VAL A 278 -27.36 13.37 -52.00
N ALA A 279 -26.88 13.71 -53.19
CA ALA A 279 -27.24 14.79 -54.13
C ALA A 279 -27.65 16.23 -53.72
N ARG A 280 -26.81 17.18 -54.19
CA ARG A 280 -27.07 18.29 -55.17
C ARG A 280 -27.98 19.47 -54.79
N ALA A 281 -27.42 20.69 -54.79
CA ALA A 281 -27.75 21.79 -55.73
C ALA A 281 -26.95 23.09 -55.40
N ALA A 282 -26.72 23.91 -56.42
CA ALA A 282 -25.91 25.12 -56.45
C ALA A 282 -26.68 26.40 -56.02
N GLU A 283 -25.98 27.46 -55.61
CA GLU A 283 -25.99 28.80 -56.24
C GLU A 283 -25.21 29.90 -55.45
N ALA A 284 -24.57 30.77 -56.24
CA ALA A 284 -24.20 32.21 -56.13
C ALA A 284 -23.85 32.92 -54.78
N GLY A 285 -22.80 33.78 -54.81
CA GLY A 285 -22.37 34.73 -53.76
C GLY A 285 -23.24 36.01 -53.65
N PRO A 286 -22.75 37.22 -53.25
CA PRO A 286 -21.39 37.62 -52.81
C PRO A 286 -21.30 38.70 -51.65
N LEU A 287 -20.05 39.03 -51.24
CA LEU A 287 -19.47 40.35 -50.82
C LEU A 287 -19.90 41.17 -49.55
N VAL A 288 -18.85 41.58 -48.78
CA VAL A 288 -18.56 42.92 -48.17
C VAL A 288 -19.31 43.26 -46.84
N SER A 289 -18.72 43.76 -45.72
CA SER A 289 -17.69 44.79 -45.45
C SER A 289 -17.01 44.60 -44.05
N GLY A 290 -15.80 45.13 -43.84
CA GLY A 290 -15.13 45.28 -42.52
C GLY A 290 -15.61 46.52 -41.73
N PRO A 291 -14.76 47.24 -40.95
CA PRO A 291 -13.55 46.87 -40.20
C PRO A 291 -13.64 47.36 -38.71
N ALA A 292 -12.62 47.11 -37.87
CA ALA A 292 -11.96 48.13 -37.02
C ALA A 292 -10.96 47.52 -36.02
N ALA A 293 -9.75 48.09 -36.06
CA ALA A 293 -8.62 47.83 -35.17
C ALA A 293 -8.79 48.47 -33.78
N SER A 294 -8.14 47.91 -32.76
CA SER A 294 -7.06 48.52 -31.93
C SER A 294 -7.44 48.30 -30.45
N ALA A 295 -6.56 48.13 -29.46
CA ALA A 295 -5.18 48.56 -29.29
C ALA A 295 -4.41 47.62 -28.33
N LYS A 296 -3.09 47.76 -28.38
CA LYS A 296 -2.05 47.03 -27.62
C LYS A 296 -1.76 47.67 -26.26
N LYS A 297 -1.46 46.82 -25.25
CA LYS A 297 -0.36 46.86 -24.23
C LYS A 297 -0.30 48.07 -23.25
N PRO A 298 0.60 48.09 -22.23
CA PRO A 298 1.61 47.10 -21.79
C PRO A 298 1.68 46.80 -20.26
N CYS A 299 2.56 45.84 -19.93
CA CYS A 299 3.14 45.53 -18.64
C CYS A 299 3.80 46.72 -17.92
N ALA A 300 3.83 46.67 -16.58
CA ALA A 300 4.74 47.43 -15.73
C ALA A 300 5.57 46.48 -14.87
N GLY A 301 6.88 46.72 -14.85
CA GLY A 301 7.87 46.02 -14.06
C GLY A 301 8.11 46.64 -12.68
N LYS A 302 8.80 45.85 -11.87
CA LYS A 302 9.43 46.10 -10.57
C LYS A 302 10.36 47.33 -10.54
N PRO A 303 10.71 47.84 -9.34
CA PRO A 303 11.68 47.18 -8.43
C PRO A 303 11.06 46.31 -7.33
#